data_AF-M3IG42-F1
#
_entry.id   AF-M3IG42-F1
#
_cell.length_a   1.000
_cell.length_b   1.000
_cell.length_c   1.000
_cell.angle_alpha   90.00
_cell.angle_beta   90.00
_cell.angle_gamma   90.00
#
_symmetry.space_group_name_H-M   'P 1'
#
loop_
_entity.id
_entity.type
_entity.pdbx_description
1 polymer ?
#
loop_
_entity_poly.entity_id
_entity_poly.type
_entity_poly.pdbx_seq_one_letter_code
_entity_poly.pdbx_strand_id
1 'polypeptide(L)'
;NRIDTGTLTIPNELVTIYSGNYWSIFDYAGVYFTNGLTVQENAMLFVSTKSATTMSLIFNPNNCEGIITNNGIIAVNSLSSTGAPVYNLHGASFYNYGELYFAGNGNVGDTMTITTTLVQNAGMMEFYHTQRSSSYVTIGAGTTIENTGQICFRSHYFYQLTDITGNGCMTACAGSTIYISNPARAISTDQSFYLQDSLSSVVIYGSTSLTMNVYGFGNENKLGITQTLVGTTYPKFVYDEVAGTLILTGPTPTVRQTFIIGTGYDPDLFEVVNNAPLNVPSANLNSVTYHGPVPDQVLPASCQIPCKDPPVFPVDNTFPMTSVFTSTWE
;
A
#
# COMPACT_ATOMS: atom_id res chain seq x y z
N ASN A 1 -9.74 -25.08 14.14
CA ASN A 1 -10.39 -24.54 12.93
C ASN A 1 -11.84 -24.19 13.19
N ARG A 2 -12.26 -23.00 12.75
CA ARG A 2 -13.62 -22.49 12.93
C ARG A 2 -14.10 -21.84 11.64
N ILE A 3 -15.35 -22.11 11.24
CA ILE A 3 -16.02 -21.46 10.12
C ILE A 3 -17.37 -20.97 10.63
N ASP A 4 -17.65 -19.67 10.49
CA ASP A 4 -18.95 -19.08 10.82
C ASP A 4 -19.62 -18.55 9.55
N THR A 5 -20.87 -18.95 9.35
CA THR A 5 -21.75 -18.48 8.27
C THR A 5 -23.10 -18.08 8.86
N GLY A 6 -23.63 -16.91 8.48
CA GLY A 6 -24.97 -16.46 8.87
C GLY A 6 -25.04 -15.70 10.20
N THR A 7 -24.83 -16.35 11.35
CA THR A 7 -24.81 -15.68 12.67
C THR A 7 -23.41 -15.72 13.27
N LEU A 8 -22.88 -14.56 13.64
CA LEU A 8 -21.56 -14.42 14.24
C LEU A 8 -21.69 -13.81 15.65
N THR A 9 -21.07 -14.46 16.63
CA THR A 9 -20.81 -13.86 17.94
C THR A 9 -19.31 -13.86 18.18
N ILE A 10 -18.74 -12.66 18.21
CA ILE A 10 -17.34 -12.43 18.59
C ILE A 10 -17.33 -12.17 20.10
N PRO A 11 -16.54 -12.91 20.88
CA PRO A 11 -16.40 -12.66 22.31
C PRO A 11 -15.98 -11.21 22.61
N ASN A 12 -16.52 -10.64 23.70
CA ASN A 12 -16.09 -9.32 24.18
C ASN A 12 -14.81 -9.44 25.03
N GLU A 13 -13.76 -10.01 24.44
CA GLU A 13 -12.45 -10.23 25.04
C GLU A 13 -11.38 -10.22 23.93
N LEU A 14 -10.10 -10.27 24.32
CA LEU A 14 -9.01 -10.41 23.36
C LEU A 14 -9.18 -11.73 22.60
N VAL A 15 -9.28 -11.66 21.27
CA VAL A 15 -9.32 -12.86 20.43
C VAL A 15 -7.91 -13.25 20.04
N THR A 16 -7.55 -14.50 20.28
CA THR A 16 -6.32 -15.11 19.76
C THR A 16 -6.66 -16.27 18.83
N ILE A 17 -6.09 -16.25 17.61
CA ILE A 17 -6.07 -17.41 16.73
C ILE A 17 -4.73 -18.10 16.92
N TYR A 18 -4.78 -19.29 17.51
CA TYR A 18 -3.59 -20.06 17.85
C TYR A 18 -2.94 -20.68 16.61
N SER A 19 -1.62 -20.87 16.69
CA SER A 19 -0.84 -21.53 15.64
C SER A 19 -1.47 -22.84 15.16
N GLY A 20 -1.37 -23.11 13.85
CA GLY A 20 -1.95 -24.29 13.21
C GLY A 20 -3.48 -24.27 13.10
N ASN A 21 -4.13 -23.14 13.39
CA ASN A 21 -5.58 -22.99 13.25
C ASN A 21 -5.94 -21.83 12.32
N TYR A 22 -7.10 -21.95 11.69
CA TYR A 22 -7.75 -20.82 11.04
C TYR A 22 -9.12 -20.52 11.64
N TRP A 23 -9.53 -19.26 11.50
CA TRP A 23 -10.91 -18.81 11.63
C TRP A 23 -11.35 -18.16 10.31
N SER A 24 -12.37 -18.74 9.67
CA SER A 24 -13.01 -18.15 8.50
C SER A 24 -14.39 -17.60 8.88
N ILE A 25 -14.58 -16.30 8.68
CA ILE A 25 -15.86 -15.61 8.86
C ILE A 25 -16.37 -15.26 7.47
N PHE A 26 -17.50 -15.87 7.08
CA PHE A 26 -17.96 -15.85 5.70
C PHE A 26 -19.38 -15.27 5.58
N ASP A 27 -19.56 -14.36 4.62
CA ASP A 27 -20.81 -13.65 4.33
C ASP A 27 -21.42 -12.98 5.57
N TYR A 28 -20.60 -12.18 6.28
CA TYR A 28 -21.05 -11.37 7.41
C TYR A 28 -20.75 -9.87 7.21
N ALA A 29 -21.72 -9.00 7.53
CA ALA A 29 -21.68 -7.59 7.13
C ALA A 29 -20.69 -6.72 7.94
N GLY A 30 -20.24 -7.15 9.12
CA GLY A 30 -19.25 -6.39 9.88
C GLY A 30 -18.64 -7.23 10.99
N VAL A 31 -17.32 -7.20 11.10
CA VAL A 31 -16.55 -8.07 12.01
C VAL A 31 -15.74 -7.19 12.96
N TYR A 32 -16.15 -7.18 14.23
CA TYR A 32 -15.64 -6.24 15.22
C TYR A 32 -14.90 -6.98 16.34
N PHE A 33 -13.62 -6.64 16.54
CA PHE A 33 -12.78 -7.19 17.60
C PHE A 33 -12.57 -6.16 18.71
N THR A 34 -13.42 -6.15 19.72
CA THR A 34 -13.53 -5.03 20.67
C THR A 34 -12.38 -4.88 21.66
N ASN A 35 -11.57 -5.92 21.89
CA ASN A 35 -10.46 -5.90 22.86
C ASN A 35 -9.11 -6.28 22.23
N GLY A 36 -8.99 -6.14 20.91
CA GLY A 36 -7.80 -6.51 20.15
C GLY A 36 -7.88 -7.89 19.51
N LEU A 37 -6.84 -8.18 18.73
CA LEU A 37 -6.73 -9.41 17.94
C LEU A 37 -5.26 -9.84 17.88
N THR A 38 -5.00 -11.12 18.15
CA THR A 38 -3.71 -11.75 17.90
C THR A 38 -3.88 -12.92 16.94
N VAL A 39 -3.19 -12.86 15.80
CA VAL A 39 -3.03 -14.00 14.89
C VAL A 39 -1.60 -14.49 15.04
N GLN A 40 -1.43 -15.70 15.58
CA GLN A 40 -0.10 -16.29 15.78
C GLN A 40 0.53 -16.73 14.46
N GLU A 41 1.82 -17.03 14.49
CA GLU A 41 2.52 -17.66 13.37
C GLU A 41 1.82 -18.98 12.98
N ASN A 42 1.76 -19.27 11.68
CA ASN A 42 1.00 -20.41 11.13
C ASN A 42 -0.51 -20.39 11.47
N ALA A 43 -1.07 -19.25 11.87
CA ALA A 43 -2.51 -19.07 12.06
C ALA A 43 -3.10 -18.14 10.99
N MET A 44 -4.40 -18.27 10.73
CA MET A 44 -5.07 -17.50 9.67
C MET A 44 -6.43 -16.96 10.13
N LEU A 45 -6.69 -15.68 9.86
CA LEU A 45 -8.00 -15.06 9.90
C LEU A 45 -8.45 -14.76 8.48
N PHE A 46 -9.57 -15.34 8.07
CA PHE A 46 -10.25 -14.99 6.84
C PHE A 46 -11.54 -14.27 7.15
N VAL A 47 -11.77 -13.16 6.48
CA VAL A 47 -13.04 -12.45 6.53
C VAL A 47 -13.48 -12.12 5.11
N SER A 48 -14.44 -12.88 4.60
CA SER A 48 -14.67 -12.93 3.16
C SER A 48 -16.14 -12.97 2.78
N THR A 49 -16.45 -12.58 1.56
CA THR A 49 -17.79 -12.73 0.98
C THR A 49 -17.75 -13.22 -0.46
N LYS A 50 -18.70 -14.09 -0.82
CA LYS A 50 -19.03 -14.41 -2.23
C LYS A 50 -20.33 -13.73 -2.66
N SER A 51 -21.01 -13.05 -1.75
CA SER A 51 -22.24 -12.34 -2.03
C SER A 51 -21.96 -11.13 -2.93
N ALA A 52 -22.70 -11.05 -4.03
CA ALA A 52 -22.65 -9.91 -4.95
C ALA A 52 -23.23 -8.61 -4.34
N THR A 53 -23.73 -8.64 -3.10
CA THR A 53 -24.41 -7.51 -2.43
C THR A 53 -23.45 -6.61 -1.66
N THR A 54 -23.94 -5.45 -1.18
CA THR A 54 -23.17 -4.32 -0.61
C THR A 54 -22.66 -4.54 0.82
N MET A 55 -21.92 -5.64 1.04
CA MET A 55 -21.35 -5.94 2.35
C MET A 55 -20.08 -5.12 2.55
N SER A 56 -20.24 -3.97 3.21
CA SER A 56 -19.13 -3.20 3.76
C SER A 56 -18.55 -4.00 4.92
N LEU A 57 -17.62 -4.92 4.66
CA LEU A 57 -17.01 -5.65 5.75
C LEU A 57 -16.20 -4.69 6.63
N ILE A 58 -16.81 -4.23 7.71
CA ILE A 58 -16.15 -3.41 8.69
C ILE A 58 -15.31 -4.33 9.56
N PHE A 59 -14.02 -4.47 9.25
CA PHE A 59 -13.06 -5.09 10.16
C PHE A 59 -12.53 -4.00 11.08
N ASN A 60 -13.25 -3.69 12.16
CA ASN A 60 -12.97 -2.56 13.04
C ASN A 60 -12.74 -3.05 14.48
N PRO A 61 -11.48 -3.32 14.85
CA PRO A 61 -11.10 -3.46 16.26
C PRO A 61 -11.30 -2.14 17.00
N ASN A 62 -12.52 -1.90 17.48
CA ASN A 62 -12.95 -0.58 17.93
C ASN A 62 -12.70 -0.37 19.43
N ASN A 63 -11.45 -0.12 19.81
CA ASN A 63 -11.09 0.52 21.06
C ASN A 63 -9.80 1.34 20.88
N CYS A 64 -9.75 2.56 21.41
CA CYS A 64 -8.55 3.38 21.35
C CYS A 64 -7.32 2.72 22.01
N GLU A 65 -7.52 1.69 22.84
CA GLU A 65 -6.49 0.96 23.57
C GLU A 65 -6.13 -0.40 22.96
N GLY A 66 -6.83 -0.84 21.90
CA GLY A 66 -6.63 -2.18 21.33
C GLY A 66 -5.30 -2.35 20.65
N ILE A 67 -4.72 -3.54 20.84
CA ILE A 67 -3.53 -3.97 20.12
C ILE A 67 -3.94 -5.05 19.12
N ILE A 68 -3.50 -4.87 17.88
CA ILE A 68 -3.64 -5.86 16.82
C ILE A 68 -2.23 -6.37 16.50
N THR A 69 -2.03 -7.67 16.65
CA THR A 69 -0.75 -8.33 16.30
C THR A 69 -1.01 -9.42 15.28
N ASN A 70 -0.37 -9.29 14.11
CA ASN A 70 -0.43 -10.28 13.04
C ASN A 70 0.94 -10.91 12.80
N ASN A 71 1.12 -12.15 13.24
CA ASN A 71 2.28 -13.00 12.90
C ASN A 71 1.93 -14.06 11.86
N GLY A 72 0.65 -14.19 11.49
CA GLY A 72 0.14 -15.17 10.55
C GLY A 72 -0.43 -14.50 9.30
N ILE A 73 -1.65 -14.86 8.92
CA ILE A 73 -2.35 -14.22 7.80
C ILE A 73 -3.65 -13.59 8.28
N ILE A 74 -3.87 -12.31 7.97
CA ILE A 74 -5.19 -11.67 8.02
C ILE A 74 -5.58 -11.36 6.59
N ALA A 75 -6.58 -12.06 6.07
CA ALA A 75 -7.08 -11.87 4.71
C ALA A 75 -8.54 -11.45 4.71
N VAL A 76 -8.77 -10.26 4.19
CA VAL A 76 -10.08 -9.63 4.07
C VAL A 76 -10.43 -9.50 2.59
N ASN A 77 -11.49 -10.18 2.15
CA ASN A 77 -11.77 -10.37 0.73
C ASN A 77 -13.23 -10.14 0.35
N SER A 78 -13.48 -9.07 -0.41
CA SER A 78 -14.77 -8.79 -1.05
C SER A 78 -14.67 -8.65 -2.57
N LEU A 79 -13.75 -9.39 -3.22
CA LEU A 79 -13.56 -9.35 -4.68
C LEU A 79 -14.85 -9.67 -5.47
N SER A 80 -15.70 -10.54 -4.93
CA SER A 80 -16.98 -10.93 -5.53
C SER A 80 -18.13 -9.95 -5.25
N SER A 81 -17.96 -9.00 -4.31
CA SER A 81 -18.99 -8.02 -3.96
C SER A 81 -19.00 -6.87 -4.95
N THR A 82 -20.20 -6.36 -5.24
CA THR A 82 -20.36 -5.13 -6.04
C THR A 82 -20.53 -3.87 -5.20
N GLY A 83 -20.66 -3.98 -3.87
CA GLY A 83 -20.66 -2.80 -3.01
C GLY A 83 -19.28 -2.40 -2.57
N ALA A 84 -19.17 -1.14 -2.14
CA ALA A 84 -17.94 -0.59 -1.60
C ALA A 84 -17.58 -1.25 -0.27
N PRO A 85 -16.45 -1.99 -0.16
CA PRO A 85 -15.93 -2.39 1.13
C PRO A 85 -15.53 -1.19 2.00
N VAL A 86 -15.53 -1.39 3.32
CA VAL A 86 -14.93 -0.44 4.27
C VAL A 86 -14.06 -1.21 5.24
N TYR A 87 -12.77 -1.30 4.93
CA TYR A 87 -11.79 -1.97 5.78
C TYR A 87 -11.09 -0.93 6.64
N ASN A 88 -11.14 -1.08 7.97
CA ASN A 88 -10.49 -0.13 8.86
C ASN A 88 -9.86 -0.78 10.10
N LEU A 89 -8.54 -0.97 10.09
CA LEU A 89 -7.82 -1.32 11.33
C LEU A 89 -7.79 -0.12 12.27
N HIS A 90 -8.60 -0.14 13.31
CA HIS A 90 -8.58 0.86 14.36
C HIS A 90 -7.95 0.28 15.64
N GLY A 91 -7.32 1.12 16.48
CA GLY A 91 -6.64 0.64 17.68
C GLY A 91 -5.53 1.55 18.16
N ALA A 92 -4.95 1.24 19.32
CA ALA A 92 -3.73 1.90 19.81
C ALA A 92 -2.53 1.58 18.90
N SER A 93 -2.37 0.30 18.55
CA SER A 93 -1.21 -0.19 17.82
C SER A 93 -1.55 -1.34 16.89
N PHE A 94 -0.93 -1.33 15.73
CA PHE A 94 -0.95 -2.43 14.78
C PHE A 94 0.48 -2.89 14.48
N TYR A 95 0.75 -4.15 14.75
CA TYR A 95 2.01 -4.82 14.45
C TYR A 95 1.77 -5.90 13.40
N ASN A 96 2.42 -5.78 12.25
CA ASN A 96 2.36 -6.74 11.15
C ASN A 96 3.72 -7.37 10.89
N TYR A 97 3.88 -8.63 11.31
CA TYR A 97 5.02 -9.50 11.04
C TYR A 97 4.68 -10.62 10.06
N GLY A 98 3.39 -10.86 9.83
CA GLY A 98 2.85 -11.82 8.87
C GLY A 98 2.41 -11.17 7.56
N GLU A 99 1.25 -11.57 7.05
CA GLU A 99 0.65 -11.04 5.82
C GLU A 99 -0.74 -10.45 6.10
N LEU A 100 -0.97 -9.25 5.58
CA LEU A 100 -2.27 -8.58 5.60
C LEU A 100 -2.76 -8.41 4.16
N TYR A 101 -4.00 -8.81 3.88
CA TYR A 101 -4.63 -8.60 2.58
C TYR A 101 -5.96 -7.88 2.74
N PHE A 102 -6.09 -6.76 2.06
CA PHE A 102 -7.32 -5.98 1.90
C PHE A 102 -7.71 -6.00 0.42
N ALA A 103 -8.71 -6.80 0.06
CA ALA A 103 -9.03 -7.08 -1.34
C ALA A 103 -10.46 -6.70 -1.73
N GLY A 104 -10.60 -5.71 -2.61
CA GLY A 104 -11.87 -5.24 -3.17
C GLY A 104 -11.97 -5.41 -4.68
N ASN A 105 -13.18 -5.27 -5.24
CA ASN A 105 -13.34 -5.32 -6.69
C ASN A 105 -12.78 -4.05 -7.36
N GLY A 106 -13.09 -2.87 -6.81
CA GLY A 106 -12.78 -1.57 -7.40
C GLY A 106 -13.83 -1.05 -8.40
N ASN A 107 -14.99 -1.70 -8.52
CA ASN A 107 -16.10 -1.19 -9.35
C ASN A 107 -16.82 0.02 -8.73
N VAL A 108 -16.74 0.18 -7.42
CA VAL A 108 -17.26 1.31 -6.65
C VAL A 108 -16.11 1.84 -5.78
N GLY A 109 -16.10 3.15 -5.50
CA GLY A 109 -15.12 3.72 -4.57
C GLY A 109 -15.32 3.13 -3.17
N ASP A 110 -14.25 2.63 -2.56
CA ASP A 110 -14.22 2.04 -1.24
C ASP A 110 -13.18 2.72 -0.34
N THR A 111 -13.07 2.21 0.89
CA THR A 111 -12.19 2.76 1.92
C THR A 111 -11.38 1.64 2.53
N MET A 112 -10.06 1.71 2.37
CA MET A 112 -9.11 0.77 2.97
C MET A 112 -8.15 1.57 3.85
N THR A 113 -8.33 1.51 5.16
CA THR A 113 -7.59 2.37 6.08
C THR A 113 -7.01 1.59 7.23
N ILE A 114 -5.87 2.06 7.72
CA ILE A 114 -5.32 1.68 9.01
C ILE A 114 -5.28 2.97 9.81
N THR A 115 -6.15 3.09 10.81
CA THR A 115 -6.31 4.30 11.63
C THR A 115 -5.75 4.12 13.04
N THR A 116 -4.82 3.18 13.22
CA THR A 116 -4.12 3.02 14.50
C THR A 116 -3.11 4.14 14.73
N THR A 117 -2.83 4.47 16.00
CA THR A 117 -1.86 5.53 16.32
C THR A 117 -0.43 5.11 16.02
N LEU A 118 -0.08 3.86 16.28
CA LEU A 118 1.20 3.25 15.93
C LEU A 118 0.99 2.15 14.88
N VAL A 119 1.83 2.15 13.85
CA VAL A 119 1.87 1.09 12.84
C VAL A 119 3.32 0.65 12.67
N GLN A 120 3.58 -0.64 12.88
CA GLN A 120 4.84 -1.28 12.54
C GLN A 120 4.59 -2.41 11.55
N ASN A 121 5.31 -2.38 10.43
CA ASN A 121 5.25 -3.38 9.37
C ASN A 121 6.63 -3.95 9.10
N ALA A 122 6.86 -5.19 9.49
CA ALA A 122 8.01 -5.98 9.09
C ALA A 122 7.63 -7.14 8.15
N GLY A 123 6.34 -7.44 8.03
CA GLY A 123 5.80 -8.41 7.07
C GLY A 123 5.34 -7.77 5.77
N MET A 124 4.24 -8.29 5.21
CA MET A 124 3.64 -7.80 3.97
C MET A 124 2.23 -7.27 4.19
N MET A 125 1.91 -6.13 3.58
CA MET A 125 0.54 -5.66 3.40
C MET A 125 0.21 -5.53 1.91
N GLU A 126 -0.92 -6.09 1.50
CA GLU A 126 -1.43 -6.01 0.14
C GLU A 126 -2.79 -5.30 0.14
N PHE A 127 -2.86 -4.18 -0.59
CA PHE A 127 -4.09 -3.46 -0.87
C PHE A 127 -4.47 -3.68 -2.33
N TYR A 128 -5.41 -4.58 -2.54
CA TYR A 128 -5.67 -5.19 -3.82
C TYR A 128 -7.01 -4.75 -4.41
N HIS A 129 -6.97 -4.27 -5.66
CA HIS A 129 -8.12 -4.17 -6.53
C HIS A 129 -7.96 -4.94 -7.85
N THR A 130 -9.07 -5.46 -8.37
CA THR A 130 -9.10 -6.01 -9.73
C THR A 130 -9.07 -4.92 -10.80
N GLN A 131 -9.56 -3.72 -10.48
CA GLN A 131 -9.56 -2.57 -11.37
C GLN A 131 -9.43 -1.26 -10.59
N ARG A 132 -8.87 -0.24 -11.25
CA ARG A 132 -8.64 1.07 -10.64
C ARG A 132 -9.96 1.77 -10.32
N SER A 133 -10.13 2.19 -9.06
CA SER A 133 -11.30 2.95 -8.59
C SER A 133 -10.90 4.29 -7.99
N SER A 134 -11.87 5.11 -7.58
CA SER A 134 -11.64 6.36 -6.85
C SER A 134 -11.15 6.17 -5.41
N SER A 135 -11.10 4.92 -4.94
CA SER A 135 -10.60 4.53 -3.62
C SER A 135 -9.17 4.95 -3.36
N TYR A 136 -8.85 5.03 -2.07
CA TYR A 136 -7.53 5.31 -1.57
C TYR A 136 -7.20 4.49 -0.34
N VAL A 137 -5.90 4.34 -0.12
CA VAL A 137 -5.36 3.73 1.08
C VAL A 137 -4.71 4.81 1.96
N THR A 138 -5.06 4.84 3.24
CA THR A 138 -4.34 5.60 4.26
C THR A 138 -3.84 4.68 5.36
N ILE A 139 -2.64 4.98 5.89
CA ILE A 139 -2.01 4.17 6.93
C ILE A 139 -1.53 5.08 8.07
N GLY A 140 -1.98 4.76 9.28
CA GLY A 140 -1.74 5.49 10.52
C GLY A 140 -2.69 6.68 10.74
N ALA A 141 -2.89 7.02 12.02
CA ALA A 141 -3.69 8.15 12.47
C ALA A 141 -2.85 9.30 13.04
N GLY A 142 -1.90 9.82 12.25
CA GLY A 142 -1.31 11.15 12.44
C GLY A 142 0.09 11.25 13.07
N THR A 143 0.74 10.14 13.41
CA THR A 143 2.14 10.15 13.86
C THR A 143 3.06 9.58 12.78
N THR A 144 3.40 8.30 12.88
CA THR A 144 4.46 7.68 12.09
C THR A 144 4.08 6.24 11.80
N ILE A 145 4.36 5.81 10.57
CA ILE A 145 4.40 4.40 10.20
C ILE A 145 5.87 3.98 10.13
N GLU A 146 6.20 2.87 10.76
CA GLU A 146 7.50 2.23 10.63
C GLU A 146 7.35 1.03 9.70
N ASN A 147 8.01 1.08 8.56
CA ASN A 147 7.95 0.05 7.54
C ASN A 147 9.36 -0.47 7.26
N THR A 148 9.62 -1.71 7.65
CA THR A 148 10.82 -2.48 7.31
C THR A 148 10.51 -3.66 6.40
N GLY A 149 9.22 -3.96 6.17
CA GLY A 149 8.73 -4.99 5.26
C GLY A 149 8.30 -4.44 3.91
N GLN A 150 7.21 -4.99 3.36
CA GLN A 150 6.64 -4.64 2.06
C GLN A 150 5.20 -4.14 2.19
N ILE A 151 4.85 -3.10 1.43
CA ILE A 151 3.47 -2.61 1.29
C ILE A 151 3.16 -2.46 -0.19
N CYS A 152 2.19 -3.21 -0.67
CA CYS A 152 1.81 -3.28 -2.08
C CYS A 152 0.46 -2.62 -2.31
N PHE A 153 0.40 -1.79 -3.36
CA PHE A 153 -0.82 -1.17 -3.86
C PHE A 153 -1.07 -1.66 -5.27
N ARG A 154 -2.13 -2.43 -5.47
CA ARG A 154 -2.57 -2.86 -6.80
C ARG A 154 -3.85 -2.17 -7.19
N SER A 155 -3.82 -1.43 -8.32
CA SER A 155 -4.94 -0.64 -8.81
C SER A 155 -5.55 0.30 -7.75
N HIS A 156 -4.69 0.89 -6.92
CA HIS A 156 -5.04 1.78 -5.81
C HIS A 156 -4.23 3.07 -5.89
N TYR A 157 -4.59 4.08 -5.11
CA TYR A 157 -3.60 5.08 -4.73
C TYR A 157 -3.42 5.16 -3.23
N PHE A 158 -2.17 5.31 -2.83
CA PHE A 158 -1.81 5.61 -1.45
C PHE A 158 -1.90 7.12 -1.22
N TYR A 159 -2.60 7.53 -0.17
CA TYR A 159 -2.73 8.91 0.26
C TYR A 159 -1.97 9.11 1.57
N GLN A 160 -0.83 9.77 1.50
CA GLN A 160 0.09 9.90 2.63
C GLN A 160 -0.39 10.96 3.65
N LEU A 161 -0.60 10.52 4.89
CA LEU A 161 -1.05 11.38 6.02
C LEU A 161 -0.02 11.48 7.17
N THR A 162 0.89 10.52 7.25
CA THR A 162 1.78 10.24 8.38
C THR A 162 3.24 10.25 7.95
N ASP A 163 4.15 10.41 8.92
CA ASP A 163 5.58 10.20 8.66
C ASP A 163 5.82 8.74 8.28
N ILE A 164 6.79 8.49 7.40
CA ILE A 164 7.16 7.14 6.92
C ILE A 164 8.61 6.90 7.31
N THR A 165 8.86 5.90 8.15
CA THR A 165 10.20 5.55 8.65
C THR A 165 10.54 4.10 8.34
N GLY A 166 11.80 3.73 8.53
CA GLY A 166 12.32 2.39 8.22
C GLY A 166 12.98 2.31 6.85
N ASN A 167 13.28 1.08 6.45
CA ASN A 167 14.00 0.69 5.24
C ASN A 167 13.21 -0.30 4.37
N GLY A 168 11.90 -0.37 4.58
CA GLY A 168 11.00 -1.23 3.83
C GLY A 168 10.73 -0.72 2.43
N CYS A 169 9.77 -1.35 1.75
CA CYS A 169 9.36 -1.00 0.41
C CYS A 169 7.87 -0.66 0.34
N MET A 170 7.53 0.29 -0.53
CA MET A 170 6.16 0.61 -0.95
C MET A 170 6.08 0.45 -2.47
N THR A 171 5.31 -0.54 -2.93
CA THR A 171 5.24 -0.92 -4.33
C THR A 171 3.91 -0.51 -4.94
N ALA A 172 3.96 0.19 -6.08
CA ALA A 172 2.81 0.45 -6.93
C ALA A 172 2.81 -0.52 -8.12
N CYS A 173 1.67 -1.14 -8.36
CA CYS A 173 1.43 -2.00 -9.51
C CYS A 173 -0.01 -1.91 -10.04
N ALA A 174 -0.25 -2.46 -11.23
CA ALA A 174 -1.48 -2.42 -12.01
C ALA A 174 -2.09 -1.00 -12.10
N GLY A 175 -1.27 0.01 -12.42
CA GLY A 175 -1.72 1.39 -12.55
C GLY A 175 -1.96 2.12 -11.23
N SER A 176 -1.32 1.67 -10.16
CA SER A 176 -1.38 2.35 -8.86
C SER A 176 -0.60 3.66 -8.83
N THR A 177 -0.92 4.50 -7.86
CA THR A 177 -0.21 5.76 -7.62
C THR A 177 0.18 5.92 -6.17
N ILE A 178 1.44 6.24 -5.91
CA ILE A 178 1.90 6.64 -4.57
C ILE A 178 1.82 8.17 -4.53
N TYR A 179 0.83 8.70 -3.79
CA TYR A 179 0.64 10.14 -3.66
C TYR A 179 1.14 10.63 -2.31
N ILE A 180 2.25 11.38 -2.35
CA ILE A 180 2.81 12.08 -1.20
C ILE A 180 2.07 13.42 -1.06
N SER A 181 0.92 13.38 -0.39
CA SER A 181 0.04 14.55 -0.21
C SER A 181 0.57 15.58 0.77
N ASN A 182 1.42 15.19 1.72
CA ASN A 182 1.98 16.10 2.71
C ASN A 182 3.50 15.94 2.80
N PRO A 183 4.27 16.59 1.90
CA PRO A 183 5.73 16.46 1.87
C PRO A 183 6.44 17.10 3.07
N ALA A 184 5.72 17.79 3.97
CA ALA A 184 6.28 18.29 5.22
C ALA A 184 6.40 17.19 6.29
N ARG A 185 5.75 16.04 6.07
CA ARG A 185 5.94 14.84 6.89
C ARG A 185 7.27 14.20 6.56
N ALA A 186 7.92 13.65 7.57
CA ALA A 186 9.20 12.99 7.40
C ALA A 186 9.01 11.69 6.58
N ILE A 187 9.85 11.51 5.57
CA ILE A 187 9.99 10.25 4.84
C ILE A 187 11.45 9.85 4.94
N SER A 188 11.71 8.67 5.51
CA SER A 188 13.05 8.11 5.62
C SER A 188 13.71 8.02 4.26
N THR A 189 14.98 8.43 4.18
CA THR A 189 15.80 8.24 2.97
C THR A 189 16.22 6.79 2.76
N ASP A 190 15.91 5.87 3.68
CA ASP A 190 16.11 4.43 3.50
C ASP A 190 14.82 3.74 3.03
N GLN A 191 13.67 4.41 3.15
CA GLN A 191 12.41 3.90 2.62
C GLN A 191 12.48 3.86 1.09
N SER A 192 12.08 2.72 0.53
CA SER A 192 12.09 2.50 -0.91
C SER A 192 10.68 2.59 -1.48
N PHE A 193 10.56 3.20 -2.65
CA PHE A 193 9.34 3.21 -3.44
C PHE A 193 9.61 2.48 -4.75
N TYR A 194 8.74 1.55 -5.15
CA TYR A 194 8.96 0.72 -6.34
C TYR A 194 7.79 0.85 -7.32
N LEU A 195 8.10 1.18 -8.57
CA LEU A 195 7.15 1.18 -9.68
C LEU A 195 7.30 -0.14 -10.45
N GLN A 196 6.38 -1.06 -10.23
CA GLN A 196 6.49 -2.42 -10.77
C GLN A 196 6.10 -2.54 -12.25
N ASP A 197 5.36 -1.56 -12.78
CA ASP A 197 4.91 -1.55 -14.17
C ASP A 197 4.83 -0.14 -14.78
N SER A 198 4.54 -0.10 -16.08
CA SER A 198 4.45 1.09 -16.94
C SER A 198 3.32 2.05 -16.60
N LEU A 199 2.30 1.59 -15.88
CA LEU A 199 1.12 2.40 -15.54
C LEU A 199 1.26 3.05 -14.16
N SER A 200 2.24 2.61 -13.38
CA SER A 200 2.44 3.05 -12.01
C SER A 200 3.04 4.46 -11.94
N SER A 201 2.85 5.16 -10.83
CA SER A 201 3.47 6.48 -10.65
C SER A 201 3.71 6.88 -9.20
N VAL A 202 4.65 7.80 -9.01
CA VAL A 202 4.78 8.58 -7.78
C VAL A 202 4.47 10.04 -8.08
N VAL A 203 3.60 10.65 -7.27
CA VAL A 203 3.27 12.07 -7.36
C VAL A 203 3.48 12.72 -6.01
N ILE A 204 4.13 13.87 -5.97
CA ILE A 204 4.37 14.63 -4.73
C ILE A 204 3.61 15.95 -4.77
N TYR A 205 2.93 16.30 -3.69
CA TYR A 205 2.38 17.64 -3.54
C TYR A 205 3.52 18.65 -3.46
N GLY A 206 3.60 19.58 -4.41
CA GLY A 206 4.75 20.49 -4.53
C GLY A 206 4.78 21.65 -3.53
N SER A 207 4.79 21.41 -2.22
CA SER A 207 4.92 22.47 -1.20
C SER A 207 6.27 22.50 -0.49
N THR A 208 6.97 21.37 -0.43
CA THR A 208 8.26 21.23 0.24
C THR A 208 9.12 20.24 -0.54
N SER A 209 10.40 20.53 -0.66
CA SER A 209 11.36 19.65 -1.36
C SER A 209 11.60 18.37 -0.56
N LEU A 210 11.51 17.23 -1.23
CA LEU A 210 11.83 15.92 -0.68
C LEU A 210 12.89 15.22 -1.52
N THR A 211 13.55 14.25 -0.88
CA THR A 211 14.39 13.26 -1.55
C THR A 211 13.82 11.88 -1.27
N MET A 212 13.62 11.08 -2.31
CA MET A 212 13.07 9.72 -2.18
C MET A 212 13.83 8.74 -3.06
N ASN A 213 14.03 7.51 -2.57
CA ASN A 213 14.52 6.41 -3.41
C ASN A 213 13.38 5.82 -4.20
N VAL A 214 13.53 5.79 -5.52
CA VAL A 214 12.55 5.20 -6.41
C VAL A 214 13.22 4.18 -7.31
N TYR A 215 12.72 2.96 -7.25
CA TYR A 215 13.14 1.86 -8.10
C TYR A 215 12.11 1.61 -9.20
N GLY A 216 12.54 0.98 -10.29
CA GLY A 216 11.66 0.59 -11.39
C GLY A 216 11.25 1.74 -12.32
N PHE A 217 11.79 2.94 -12.18
CA PHE A 217 11.45 4.06 -13.08
C PHE A 217 11.89 3.76 -14.52
N GLY A 218 10.98 3.86 -15.48
CA GLY A 218 11.17 3.45 -16.87
C GLY A 218 9.93 2.77 -17.46
N ASN A 219 10.00 2.40 -18.73
CA ASN A 219 8.88 1.81 -19.46
C ASN A 219 7.58 2.64 -19.34
N GLU A 220 7.64 3.97 -19.50
CA GLU A 220 6.47 4.87 -19.47
C GLU A 220 5.84 5.20 -18.11
N ASN A 221 6.34 4.62 -17.02
CA ASN A 221 5.87 4.99 -15.68
C ASN A 221 6.34 6.41 -15.31
N LYS A 222 5.69 7.02 -14.32
CA LYS A 222 5.75 8.49 -14.15
C LYS A 222 6.19 8.89 -12.76
N LEU A 223 7.11 9.86 -12.71
CA LEU A 223 7.47 10.59 -11.51
C LEU A 223 7.07 12.04 -11.68
N GLY A 224 6.39 12.59 -10.69
CA GLY A 224 5.83 13.92 -10.86
C GLY A 224 5.52 14.66 -9.57
N ILE A 225 4.99 15.85 -9.79
CA ILE A 225 4.44 16.70 -8.76
C ILE A 225 3.00 17.08 -9.11
N THR A 226 2.26 17.66 -8.16
CA THR A 226 0.86 18.09 -8.42
C THR A 226 0.77 19.36 -9.28
N GLN A 227 1.88 20.07 -9.49
CA GLN A 227 1.98 21.35 -10.20
C GLN A 227 2.70 21.22 -11.54
N THR A 228 2.55 22.20 -12.43
CA THR A 228 3.29 22.22 -13.70
C THR A 228 4.79 22.34 -13.45
N LEU A 229 5.59 21.56 -14.17
CA LEU A 229 7.03 21.70 -14.17
C LEU A 229 7.45 22.95 -14.95
N VAL A 230 8.25 23.81 -14.31
CA VAL A 230 8.61 25.12 -14.87
C VAL A 230 10.12 25.23 -15.03
N GLY A 231 10.55 25.65 -16.21
CA GLY A 231 11.95 25.82 -16.59
C GLY A 231 12.37 27.29 -16.61
N THR A 232 12.34 27.99 -15.46
CA THR A 232 12.73 29.42 -15.37
C THR A 232 14.13 29.59 -14.81
N THR A 233 14.32 29.41 -13.50
CA THR A 233 15.64 29.50 -12.84
C THR A 233 16.45 28.22 -13.00
N TYR A 234 15.77 27.07 -12.94
CA TYR A 234 16.33 25.74 -13.19
C TYR A 234 15.56 25.08 -14.33
N PRO A 235 16.13 24.09 -15.03
CA PRO A 235 15.38 23.27 -15.98
C PRO A 235 14.17 22.60 -15.33
N LYS A 236 13.14 22.29 -16.15
CA LYS A 236 11.92 21.57 -15.70
C LYS A 236 12.26 20.27 -14.98
N PHE A 237 13.27 19.57 -15.51
CA PHE A 237 13.90 18.44 -14.87
C PHE A 237 15.39 18.41 -15.18
N VAL A 238 16.18 17.77 -14.33
CA VAL A 238 17.60 17.45 -14.56
C VAL A 238 17.85 16.04 -14.07
N TYR A 239 18.50 15.22 -14.89
CA TYR A 239 19.04 13.94 -14.45
C TYR A 239 20.56 14.07 -14.30
N ASP A 240 21.07 13.71 -13.12
CA ASP A 240 22.50 13.62 -12.83
C ASP A 240 22.94 12.16 -13.00
N GLU A 241 23.66 11.89 -14.09
CA GLU A 241 24.15 10.55 -14.44
C GLU A 241 25.14 9.96 -13.42
N VAL A 242 25.86 10.82 -12.68
CA VAL A 242 26.87 10.39 -11.71
C VAL A 242 26.22 10.07 -10.38
N ALA A 243 25.30 10.92 -9.92
CA ALA A 243 24.58 10.71 -8.67
C ALA A 243 23.40 9.73 -8.81
N GLY A 244 22.91 9.50 -10.04
CA GLY A 244 21.71 8.70 -10.30
C GLY A 244 20.44 9.38 -9.79
N THR A 245 20.37 10.71 -9.88
CA THR A 245 19.25 11.49 -9.34
C THR A 245 18.51 12.27 -10.41
N LEU A 246 17.19 12.13 -10.44
CA LEU A 246 16.27 12.96 -11.23
C LEU A 246 15.67 14.05 -10.34
N ILE A 247 15.85 15.31 -10.71
CA ILE A 247 15.32 16.45 -9.98
C ILE A 247 14.23 17.11 -10.82
N LEU A 248 13.04 17.25 -10.26
CA LEU A 248 11.91 17.95 -10.88
C LEU A 248 11.73 19.35 -10.26
N THR A 249 11.53 20.36 -11.10
CA THR A 249 11.39 21.77 -10.66
C THR A 249 9.94 22.24 -10.81
N GLY A 250 9.31 22.60 -9.69
CA GLY A 250 7.97 23.19 -9.68
C GLY A 250 7.94 24.67 -10.09
N PRO A 251 6.77 25.34 -10.00
CA PRO A 251 6.62 26.74 -10.36
C PRO A 251 7.46 27.70 -9.52
N THR A 252 7.69 27.35 -8.24
CA THR A 252 8.58 28.07 -7.36
C THR A 252 9.94 27.38 -7.33
N PRO A 253 11.06 28.10 -7.55
CA PRO A 253 12.39 27.50 -7.61
C PRO A 253 12.85 26.88 -6.29
N THR A 254 12.13 27.14 -5.20
CA THR A 254 12.35 26.58 -3.86
C THR A 254 11.72 25.19 -3.67
N VAL A 255 10.81 24.77 -4.57
CA VAL A 255 10.19 23.44 -4.54
C VAL A 255 10.81 22.59 -5.64
N ARG A 256 11.78 21.76 -5.25
CA ARG A 256 12.47 20.82 -6.13
C ARG A 256 12.40 19.43 -5.53
N GLN A 257 11.82 18.48 -6.26
CA GLN A 257 11.71 17.10 -5.81
C GLN A 257 12.85 16.29 -6.38
N THR A 258 13.57 15.60 -5.51
CA THR A 258 14.72 14.76 -5.88
C THR A 258 14.29 13.31 -5.77
N PHE A 259 14.44 12.57 -6.87
CA PHE A 259 14.24 11.14 -6.94
C PHE A 259 15.60 10.49 -7.17
N ILE A 260 16.03 9.63 -6.26
CA ILE A 260 17.20 8.77 -6.47
C ILE A 260 16.69 7.58 -7.27
N ILE A 261 16.98 7.55 -8.57
CA ILE A 261 16.49 6.55 -9.52
C ILE A 261 17.57 5.58 -9.99
N GLY A 262 18.83 5.83 -9.61
CA GLY A 262 19.98 5.06 -10.06
C GLY A 262 20.60 5.61 -11.34
N THR A 263 21.71 5.00 -11.74
CA THR A 263 22.51 5.40 -12.91
C THR A 263 22.08 4.62 -14.17
N GLY A 264 22.61 5.01 -15.34
CA GLY A 264 22.46 4.23 -16.58
C GLY A 264 21.27 4.62 -17.47
N TYR A 265 20.49 5.62 -17.07
CA TYR A 265 19.47 6.21 -17.95
C TYR A 265 20.11 7.05 -19.06
N ASP A 266 19.53 6.96 -20.26
CA ASP A 266 19.83 7.83 -21.40
C ASP A 266 19.06 9.17 -21.30
N PRO A 267 19.73 10.33 -21.16
CA PRO A 267 19.06 11.63 -21.05
C PRO A 267 18.08 11.97 -22.18
N ASP A 268 18.29 11.42 -23.38
CA ASP A 268 17.45 11.72 -24.55
C ASP A 268 16.08 11.01 -24.51
N LEU A 269 15.89 10.05 -23.60
CA LEU A 269 14.65 9.28 -23.46
C LEU A 269 13.72 9.79 -22.34
N PHE A 270 14.08 10.89 -21.68
CA PHE A 270 13.21 11.56 -20.72
C PHE A 270 12.28 12.55 -21.40
N GLU A 271 10.99 12.52 -21.05
CA GLU A 271 9.99 13.46 -21.56
C GLU A 271 9.15 14.04 -20.43
N VAL A 272 8.85 15.35 -20.52
CA VAL A 272 7.84 15.99 -19.66
C VAL A 272 6.46 15.70 -20.22
N VAL A 273 5.63 15.03 -19.42
CA VAL A 273 4.30 14.56 -19.81
C VAL A 273 3.22 15.06 -18.86
N ASN A 274 1.98 14.95 -19.32
CA ASN A 274 0.82 15.06 -18.43
C ASN A 274 0.67 13.76 -17.64
N ASN A 275 0.44 13.89 -16.33
CA ASN A 275 0.00 12.79 -15.49
C ASN A 275 -1.17 13.27 -14.65
N ALA A 276 -2.33 12.65 -14.83
CA ALA A 276 -3.53 12.96 -14.05
C ALA A 276 -4.11 11.68 -13.44
N PRO A 277 -3.44 11.08 -12.43
CA PRO A 277 -3.97 9.91 -11.77
C PRO A 277 -5.33 10.22 -11.13
N LEU A 278 -6.24 9.24 -11.16
CA LEU A 278 -7.58 9.40 -10.60
C LEU A 278 -7.50 9.83 -9.13
N ASN A 279 -8.20 10.92 -8.78
CA ASN A 279 -8.25 11.54 -7.45
C ASN A 279 -6.93 12.12 -6.90
N VAL A 280 -5.92 12.31 -7.75
CA VAL A 280 -4.71 13.07 -7.41
C VAL A 280 -4.75 14.43 -8.10
N PRO A 281 -4.76 15.56 -7.35
CA PRO A 281 -4.70 16.88 -7.94
C PRO A 281 -3.48 17.02 -8.85
N SER A 282 -3.70 17.33 -10.13
CA SER A 282 -2.62 17.33 -11.12
C SER A 282 -2.80 18.45 -12.14
N ALA A 283 -1.78 19.29 -12.29
CA ALA A 283 -1.70 20.25 -13.38
C ALA A 283 -1.19 19.57 -14.67
N ASN A 284 -1.25 20.29 -15.80
CA ASN A 284 -0.61 19.83 -17.03
C ASN A 284 0.92 19.90 -16.92
N LEU A 285 1.62 19.03 -17.67
CA LEU A 285 3.07 18.96 -17.78
C LEU A 285 3.75 18.87 -16.41
N ASN A 286 3.22 18.01 -15.55
CA ASN A 286 3.54 17.92 -14.13
C ASN A 286 4.44 16.73 -13.77
N SER A 287 4.77 15.88 -14.76
CA SER A 287 5.55 14.66 -14.55
C SER A 287 6.60 14.48 -15.62
N VAL A 288 7.55 13.60 -15.32
CA VAL A 288 8.53 13.08 -16.26
C VAL A 288 8.29 11.58 -16.43
N THR A 289 8.39 11.12 -17.66
CA THR A 289 8.42 9.70 -18.04
C THR A 289 9.80 9.37 -18.61
N TYR A 290 10.14 8.09 -18.61
CA TYR A 290 11.30 7.56 -19.33
C TYR A 290 10.84 6.46 -20.29
N HIS A 291 11.10 6.65 -21.59
CA HIS A 291 10.61 5.77 -22.65
C HIS A 291 11.43 4.49 -22.80
N GLY A 292 12.67 4.48 -22.30
CA GLY A 292 13.53 3.30 -22.33
C GLY A 292 13.16 2.26 -21.28
N PRO A 293 13.77 1.06 -21.36
CA PRO A 293 13.67 0.07 -20.30
C PRO A 293 14.32 0.58 -19.02
N VAL A 294 13.85 0.10 -17.88
CA VAL A 294 14.51 0.33 -16.59
C VAL A 294 15.98 -0.15 -16.68
N PRO A 295 16.98 0.72 -16.44
CA PRO A 295 18.38 0.30 -16.40
C PRO A 295 18.64 -0.77 -15.33
N ASP A 296 19.69 -1.56 -15.51
CA ASP A 296 20.08 -2.61 -14.57
C ASP A 296 20.30 -2.02 -13.16
N GLN A 297 19.49 -2.49 -12.20
CA GLN A 297 19.55 -2.06 -10.81
C GLN A 297 19.27 -3.22 -9.85
N VAL A 298 19.90 -3.17 -8.68
CA VAL A 298 19.63 -4.12 -7.59
C VAL A 298 18.51 -3.55 -6.74
N LEU A 299 17.37 -4.24 -6.70
CA LEU A 299 16.28 -3.89 -5.80
C LEU A 299 16.69 -4.16 -4.33
N PRO A 300 16.30 -3.31 -3.38
CA PRO A 300 16.41 -3.61 -1.95
C PRO A 300 15.68 -4.91 -1.61
N ALA A 301 16.15 -5.66 -0.61
CA ALA A 301 15.54 -6.93 -0.20
C ALA A 301 14.03 -6.78 0.08
N SER A 302 13.62 -5.68 0.71
CA SER A 302 12.21 -5.36 0.98
C SER A 302 11.37 -5.18 -0.29
N CYS A 303 11.95 -4.70 -1.39
CA CYS A 303 11.27 -4.58 -2.69
C CYS A 303 11.29 -5.86 -3.52
N GLN A 304 12.12 -6.85 -3.16
CA GLN A 304 12.13 -8.17 -3.81
C GLN A 304 11.01 -9.08 -3.27
N ILE A 305 10.42 -8.71 -2.14
CA ILE A 305 9.23 -9.37 -1.60
C ILE A 305 8.08 -9.20 -2.60
N PRO A 306 7.53 -10.28 -3.18
CA PRO A 306 6.51 -10.17 -4.20
C PRO A 306 5.18 -9.68 -3.61
N CYS A 307 4.51 -8.77 -4.31
CA CYS A 307 3.09 -8.51 -4.10
C CYS A 307 2.30 -9.77 -4.48
N LYS A 308 1.43 -10.26 -3.58
CA LYS A 308 0.75 -11.55 -3.75
C LYS A 308 -0.74 -11.32 -3.96
N ASP A 309 -1.34 -12.19 -4.75
CA ASP A 309 -2.81 -12.21 -4.82
C ASP A 309 -3.39 -12.65 -3.47
N PRO A 310 -4.58 -12.15 -3.09
CA PRO A 310 -5.25 -12.55 -1.85
C PRO A 310 -5.43 -14.07 -1.79
N PRO A 311 -5.17 -14.71 -0.64
CA PRO A 311 -5.26 -16.15 -0.52
C PRO A 311 -6.70 -16.65 -0.68
N VAL A 312 -6.83 -17.89 -1.15
CA VAL A 312 -8.12 -18.60 -1.15
C VAL A 312 -8.55 -18.82 0.30
N PHE A 313 -9.83 -18.58 0.59
CA PHE A 313 -10.38 -18.70 1.94
C PHE A 313 -11.28 -19.94 2.09
N PRO A 314 -11.31 -20.57 3.29
CA PRO A 314 -12.22 -21.69 3.59
C PRO A 314 -13.68 -21.25 3.56
N VAL A 315 -14.53 -21.96 2.82
CA VAL A 315 -15.99 -21.79 2.85
C VAL A 315 -16.73 -22.99 3.45
N ASP A 316 -16.03 -24.10 3.65
CA ASP A 316 -16.53 -25.32 4.28
C ASP A 316 -15.37 -26.13 4.89
N ASN A 317 -15.70 -27.27 5.51
CA ASN A 317 -14.74 -28.14 6.20
C ASN A 317 -13.87 -28.99 5.24
N THR A 318 -14.00 -28.84 3.93
CA THR A 318 -13.19 -29.55 2.94
C THR A 318 -11.92 -28.79 2.56
N PHE A 319 -11.76 -27.55 3.03
CA PHE A 319 -10.57 -26.75 2.78
C PHE A 319 -9.33 -27.45 3.39
N PRO A 320 -8.32 -27.82 2.56
CA PRO A 320 -7.18 -28.55 3.05
C PRO A 320 -6.33 -27.64 3.96
N MET A 321 -6.02 -28.11 5.18
CA MET A 321 -4.90 -27.56 5.96
C MET A 321 -3.59 -28.05 5.34
N THR A 322 -3.27 -27.61 4.13
CA THR A 322 -2.02 -27.97 3.47
C THR A 322 -1.10 -26.76 3.39
N SER A 323 -0.65 -26.29 4.55
CA SER A 323 0.65 -25.62 4.65
C SER A 323 0.94 -25.25 6.10
N VAL A 324 2.06 -25.76 6.60
CA VAL A 324 2.91 -24.95 7.47
C VAL A 324 3.23 -23.72 6.64
N PHE A 325 2.71 -22.56 7.04
CA PHE A 325 3.08 -21.30 6.41
C PHE A 325 4.37 -20.84 7.07
N THR A 326 5.49 -21.34 6.57
CA THR A 326 6.76 -20.65 6.75
C THR A 326 6.62 -19.31 6.03
N SER A 327 6.40 -18.25 6.79
CA SER A 327 6.68 -16.92 6.31
C SER A 327 8.18 -16.93 5.99
N THR A 328 8.54 -17.03 4.71
CA THR A 328 9.94 -16.98 4.30
C THR A 328 10.38 -15.52 4.41
N TRP A 329 10.59 -15.08 5.65
CA TRP A 329 11.20 -13.82 6.03
C TRP A 329 12.56 -14.16 6.65
N GLU A 330 13.54 -14.49 5.79
CA GLU A 330 14.96 -14.43 6.16
C GLU A 330 15.61 -13.23 5.46
#